data_AF-A0A818UEX4-F1
#
_entry.id   AF-A0A818UEX4-F1
#
_cell.length_a   1.000
_cell.length_b   1.000
_cell.length_c   1.000
_cell.angle_alpha   90.00
_cell.angle_beta   90.00
_cell.angle_gamma   90.00
#
_symmetry.space_group_name_H-M   'P 1'
#
loop_
_entity.id
_entity.type
_entity.pdbx_description
1 polymer ?
#
loop_
_entity_poly.entity_id
_entity_poly.type
_entity_poly.pdbx_seq_one_letter_code
_entity_poly.pdbx_strand_id
1 'polypeptide(L)'
;MFTLNIFKQEQQLPFDLLSDFNREVARGYGALYEQFPLYGMRGVTKRAAFVIDCHGTIQYAEVLTDPEQMPNFAAIEATIANLKHIQVSNDTDGTDLSSYLANLLNRFLP
;
A
#
# COMPACT_ATOMS: atom_id res chain seq x y z
N MET A 1 5.81 16.94 -11.82
CA MET A 1 5.64 15.50 -11.53
C MET A 1 6.76 14.74 -12.27
N PHE A 2 7.99 14.82 -11.76
CA PHE A 2 9.18 14.22 -12.43
C PHE A 2 10.04 13.43 -11.44
N THR A 3 10.16 13.90 -10.20
CA THR A 3 10.96 13.26 -9.14
C THR A 3 10.54 11.81 -8.85
N LEU A 4 9.23 11.55 -8.63
CA LEU A 4 8.77 10.18 -8.35
C LEU A 4 8.95 9.24 -9.54
N ASN A 5 8.83 9.75 -10.78
CA ASN A 5 9.03 8.94 -11.98
C ASN A 5 10.49 8.49 -12.12
N ILE A 6 11.43 9.42 -11.96
CA ILE A 6 12.86 9.09 -11.96
C ILE A 6 13.20 8.15 -10.80
N PHE A 7 12.69 8.41 -9.59
CA PHE A 7 12.92 7.55 -8.43
C PHE A 7 12.41 6.12 -8.66
N LYS A 8 11.21 5.95 -9.24
CA LYS A 8 10.68 4.64 -9.63
C LYS A 8 11.60 3.93 -10.64
N GLN A 9 12.11 4.66 -11.63
CA GLN A 9 13.00 4.12 -12.66
C GLN A 9 14.36 3.69 -12.08
N GLU A 10 14.99 4.54 -11.27
CA GLU A 10 16.31 4.26 -10.67
C GLU A 10 16.27 3.12 -9.66
N GLN A 11 15.21 3.03 -8.86
CA GLN A 11 15.03 1.98 -7.86
C GLN A 11 14.34 0.73 -8.40
N GLN A 12 13.95 0.72 -9.69
CA GLN A 12 13.28 -0.39 -10.37
C GLN A 12 12.04 -0.91 -9.61
N LEU A 13 11.25 -0.01 -9.04
CA LEU A 13 10.14 -0.39 -8.17
C LEU A 13 8.98 -0.99 -9.00
N PRO A 14 8.42 -2.15 -8.59
CA PRO A 14 7.39 -2.85 -9.33
C PRO A 14 5.97 -2.28 -9.14
N PHE A 15 5.84 -1.19 -8.40
CA PHE A 15 4.57 -0.57 -8.04
C PHE A 15 4.54 0.93 -8.36
N ASP A 16 3.35 1.50 -8.37
CA ASP A 16 3.15 2.92 -8.66
C ASP A 16 3.46 3.80 -7.45
N LEU A 17 3.97 5.00 -7.73
CA LEU A 17 4.22 6.03 -6.74
C LEU A 17 3.27 7.19 -6.98
N LEU A 18 2.50 7.53 -5.96
CA LEU A 18 1.53 8.62 -6.00
C LEU A 18 2.09 9.85 -5.28
N SER A 19 1.73 11.04 -5.79
CA SER A 19 2.14 12.32 -5.22
C SER A 19 0.98 12.97 -4.48
N ASP A 20 1.02 13.01 -3.15
CA ASP A 20 0.09 13.78 -2.33
C ASP A 20 0.59 15.23 -2.12
N PHE A 21 0.67 16.00 -3.22
CA PHE A 21 1.24 17.36 -3.19
C PHE A 21 0.45 18.31 -2.28
N ASN A 22 -0.87 18.17 -2.25
CA ASN A 22 -1.77 19.00 -1.44
C ASN A 22 -1.94 18.49 0.00
N ARG A 23 -1.33 17.34 0.36
CA ARG A 23 -1.37 16.74 1.70
C ARG A 23 -2.79 16.40 2.16
N GLU A 24 -3.67 16.13 1.22
CA GLU A 24 -5.07 15.82 1.50
C GLU A 24 -5.20 14.37 1.96
N VAL A 25 -4.47 13.47 1.30
CA VAL A 25 -4.47 12.04 1.63
C VAL A 25 -3.80 11.80 2.97
N ALA A 26 -2.61 12.35 3.19
CA ALA A 26 -1.88 12.21 4.45
C ALA A 26 -2.70 12.72 5.64
N ARG A 27 -3.45 13.82 5.48
CA ARG A 27 -4.35 14.33 6.52
C ARG A 27 -5.57 13.43 6.70
N GLY A 28 -6.21 13.01 5.61
CA GLY A 28 -7.40 12.15 5.65
C GLY A 28 -7.14 10.80 6.32
N TYR A 29 -5.93 10.26 6.16
CA TYR A 29 -5.51 9.00 6.78
C TYR A 29 -4.83 9.18 8.15
N GLY A 30 -4.82 10.39 8.72
CA GLY A 30 -4.19 10.67 10.02
C GLY A 30 -2.66 10.49 10.04
N ALA A 31 -2.03 10.41 8.86
CA ALA A 31 -0.62 10.13 8.65
C ALA A 31 0.18 11.38 8.28
N LEU A 32 -0.12 12.54 8.88
CA LEU A 32 0.61 13.79 8.64
C LEU A 32 1.40 14.22 9.88
N TYR A 33 2.66 14.59 9.69
CA TYR A 33 3.40 15.44 10.62
C TYR A 33 3.11 16.90 10.31
N GLU A 34 2.40 17.60 11.20
CA GLU A 34 2.26 19.05 11.12
C GLU A 34 3.64 19.73 11.19
N GLN A 35 4.48 19.24 12.10
CA GLN A 35 5.89 19.58 12.19
C GLN A 35 6.70 18.28 12.29
N PHE A 36 7.59 18.08 11.33
CA PHE A 36 8.49 16.93 11.32
C PHE A 36 9.61 17.17 12.34
N PRO A 37 9.96 16.17 13.18
CA PRO A 37 10.93 16.35 14.25
C PRO A 37 12.34 16.73 13.76
N LEU A 38 12.66 16.38 12.51
CA LEU A 38 13.96 16.62 11.91
C LEU A 38 13.89 17.74 10.86
N TYR A 39 14.96 18.51 10.72
CA TYR A 39 15.18 19.46 9.63
C TYR A 39 14.11 20.57 9.47
N GLY A 40 13.27 20.80 10.48
CA GLY A 40 12.28 21.89 10.48
C GLY A 40 11.19 21.79 9.40
N MET A 41 11.00 20.61 8.80
CA MET A 41 10.05 20.43 7.72
C MET A 41 8.61 20.42 8.24
N ARG A 42 7.66 20.91 7.44
CA ARG A 42 6.23 20.94 7.79
C ARG A 42 5.41 20.17 6.77
N GLY A 43 4.40 19.45 7.25
CA GLY A 43 3.50 18.65 6.44
C GLY A 43 4.19 17.49 5.73
N VAL A 44 5.04 16.77 6.47
CA VAL A 44 5.68 15.53 5.99
C VAL A 44 4.77 14.36 6.32
N THR A 45 4.53 13.47 5.38
CA THR A 45 3.74 12.26 5.64
C THR A 45 4.48 11.33 6.60
N LYS A 46 3.79 10.84 7.63
CA LYS A 46 4.27 9.81 8.55
C LYS A 46 4.50 8.50 7.78
N ARG A 47 5.47 7.71 8.21
CA ARG A 47 5.58 6.33 7.72
C ARG A 47 4.33 5.57 8.17
N ALA A 48 3.59 5.01 7.23
CA ALA A 48 2.33 4.36 7.48
C ALA A 48 2.10 3.23 6.48
N ALA A 49 1.31 2.24 6.87
CA ALA A 49 0.88 1.14 6.02
C ALA A 49 -0.62 0.88 6.21
N PHE A 50 -1.32 0.68 5.10
CA PHE A 50 -2.74 0.39 5.08
C PHE A 50 -2.99 -0.77 4.12
N VAL A 51 -3.84 -1.72 4.51
CA VAL A 51 -4.37 -2.77 3.62
C VAL A 51 -5.85 -2.47 3.40
N ILE A 52 -6.24 -2.30 2.15
CA ILE A 52 -7.60 -1.99 1.73
C ILE A 52 -8.12 -3.16 0.88
N ASP A 53 -9.34 -3.63 1.16
CA ASP A 53 -9.97 -4.69 0.38
C ASP A 53 -10.62 -4.18 -0.92
N CYS A 54 -11.21 -5.08 -1.71
CA CYS A 54 -11.89 -4.74 -2.96
C CYS A 54 -13.20 -3.95 -2.78
N HIS A 55 -13.73 -3.89 -1.55
CA HIS A 55 -14.90 -3.08 -1.19
C HIS A 55 -14.52 -1.68 -0.72
N GLY A 56 -13.22 -1.36 -0.65
CA GLY A 56 -12.71 -0.08 -0.16
C GLY A 56 -12.64 0.01 1.37
N THR A 57 -12.71 -1.11 2.08
CA THR A 57 -12.64 -1.16 3.55
C THR A 57 -11.19 -1.33 4.00
N ILE A 58 -10.79 -0.57 5.02
CA ILE A 58 -9.47 -0.71 5.64
C ILE A 58 -9.47 -1.93 6.55
N GLN A 59 -8.63 -2.91 6.20
CA GLN A 59 -8.47 -4.18 6.92
C GLN A 59 -7.27 -4.18 7.87
N TYR A 60 -6.29 -3.32 7.60
CA TYR A 60 -5.13 -3.08 8.45
C TYR A 60 -4.72 -1.61 8.33
N ALA A 61 -4.35 -1.01 9.45
CA ALA A 61 -3.85 0.36 9.52
C ALA A 61 -2.73 0.47 10.55
N GLU A 62 -1.63 1.07 10.14
CA GLU A 62 -0.49 1.36 11.00
C GLU A 62 0.05 2.74 10.62
N VAL A 63 0.17 3.63 11.61
CA VAL A 63 0.75 4.95 11.45
C VAL A 63 1.84 5.11 12.51
N LEU A 64 3.08 5.21 12.05
CA LEU A 64 4.24 5.26 12.94
C LEU A 64 4.54 6.71 13.35
N THR A 65 4.73 6.90 14.65
CA THR A 65 5.13 8.18 15.24
C THR A 65 6.64 8.40 15.22
N ASP A 66 7.40 7.33 15.02
CA ASP A 66 8.84 7.35 14.85
C ASP A 66 9.18 7.10 13.37
N PRO A 67 9.86 8.04 12.68
CA PRO A 67 10.22 7.88 11.25
C PRO A 67 11.25 6.77 10.98
N GLU A 68 11.98 6.31 12.00
CA GLU A 68 13.00 5.25 11.88
C GLU A 68 12.40 3.85 11.98
N GLN A 69 11.23 3.72 12.60
CA GLN A 69 10.52 2.44 12.68
C GLN A 69 10.00 2.02 11.30
N MET A 70 9.84 0.71 11.10
CA MET A 70 9.27 0.12 9.91
C MET A 70 7.91 -0.52 10.23
N PRO A 71 6.96 -0.53 9.27
CA PRO A 71 5.70 -1.23 9.45
C PRO A 71 5.89 -2.71 9.75
N ASN A 72 4.92 -3.31 10.43
CA ASN A 72 4.95 -4.74 10.72
C ASN A 72 4.57 -5.55 9.47
N PHE A 73 5.58 -5.91 8.68
CA PHE A 73 5.41 -6.69 7.45
C PHE A 73 4.72 -8.04 7.68
N ALA A 74 5.00 -8.73 8.79
CA ALA A 74 4.35 -10.01 9.09
C ALA A 74 2.84 -9.85 9.31
N ALA A 75 2.41 -8.78 9.99
CA ALA A 75 0.99 -8.48 10.19
C ALA A 75 0.29 -8.08 8.88
N ILE A 76 0.98 -7.33 8.02
CA ILE A 76 0.49 -6.96 6.68
C ILE A 76 0.30 -8.21 5.82
N GLU A 77 1.30 -9.09 5.73
CA GLU A 77 1.24 -10.33 4.97
C GLU A 77 0.13 -11.25 5.48
N ALA A 78 0.00 -11.41 6.80
CA ALA A 78 -1.08 -12.19 7.41
C ALA A 78 -2.47 -11.62 7.08
N THR A 79 -2.63 -10.29 7.10
CA THR A 79 -3.88 -9.63 6.72
C THR A 79 -4.22 -9.92 5.27
N ILE A 80 -3.26 -9.77 4.35
CA ILE A 80 -3.44 -10.05 2.92
C ILE A 80 -3.80 -11.52 2.69
N ALA A 81 -3.15 -12.47 3.39
CA ALA A 81 -3.47 -13.88 3.29
C ALA A 81 -4.91 -14.17 3.71
N ASN A 82 -5.36 -13.60 4.83
CA ASN A 82 -6.73 -13.76 5.31
C ASN A 82 -7.77 -13.24 4.32
N LEU A 83 -7.49 -12.15 3.60
CA LEU A 83 -8.39 -11.63 2.56
C LEU A 83 -8.49 -12.55 1.34
N LYS A 84 -7.39 -13.19 0.93
CA LYS A 84 -7.40 -14.17 -0.16
C LYS A 84 -8.24 -15.40 0.17
N HIS A 85 -8.31 -15.77 1.44
CA HIS A 85 -9.11 -16.91 1.90
C HIS A 85 -10.62 -16.64 1.97
N ILE A 86 -11.07 -15.38 1.85
CA ILE A 86 -12.49 -15.00 1.97
C ILE A 86 -13.26 -15.08 0.63
N GLN A 87 -12.60 -15.46 -0.48
CA GLN A 87 -13.27 -15.66 -1.78
C GLN A 87 -13.75 -17.11 -1.98
N VAL A 88 -14.70 -17.59 -1.17
CA VAL A 88 -15.59 -18.72 -1.54
C VAL A 88 -16.99 -18.49 -0.96
N SER A 89 -17.76 -17.61 -1.59
CA SER A 89 -19.20 -17.81 -1.72
C SER A 89 -19.43 -18.36 -3.12
N ASN A 90 -19.91 -19.60 -3.18
CA ASN A 90 -20.28 -20.30 -4.41
C ASN A 90 -21.36 -19.52 -5.16
N ASP A 91 -20.95 -18.58 -6.02
CA ASP A 91 -21.80 -18.09 -7.09
C ASP A 91 -21.19 -18.58 -8.41
N THR A 92 -21.94 -19.50 -9.00
CA THR A 92 -21.67 -20.18 -10.26
C THR A 92 -21.50 -19.19 -11.40
N ASP A 93 -20.28 -19.07 -11.92
CA ASP A 93 -20.04 -19.02 -13.36
C ASP A 93 -18.58 -19.41 -13.64
N GLY A 94 -18.42 -20.50 -14.38
CA GLY A 94 -17.17 -21.24 -14.53
C GLY A 94 -16.11 -20.50 -15.33
N THR A 95 -15.45 -19.55 -14.67
CA THR A 95 -14.19 -18.97 -15.14
C THR A 95 -13.10 -19.38 -14.16
N ASP A 96 -12.27 -20.30 -14.60
CA ASP A 96 -11.21 -20.92 -13.80
C ASP A 96 -10.20 -19.87 -13.31
N LEU A 97 -10.30 -19.54 -12.02
CA LEU A 97 -9.42 -18.60 -11.33
C LEU A 97 -7.95 -19.06 -11.32
N SER A 98 -7.70 -20.36 -11.53
CA SER A 98 -6.34 -20.90 -11.69
C SER A 98 -5.61 -20.24 -12.87
N SER A 99 -6.32 -20.02 -13.97
CA SER A 99 -5.77 -19.40 -15.18
C SER A 99 -5.49 -17.91 -14.99
N TYR A 100 -6.32 -17.21 -14.20
CA TYR A 100 -6.11 -15.80 -13.87
C TYR A 100 -4.92 -15.61 -12.93
N LEU A 101 -4.82 -16.42 -11.88
CA LEU A 101 -3.71 -16.37 -10.92
C LEU A 101 -2.38 -16.78 -11.57
N ALA A 102 -2.38 -17.77 -12.46
CA ALA A 102 -1.18 -18.16 -13.21
C ALA A 102 -0.67 -17.03 -14.12
N ASN A 103 -1.58 -16.32 -14.81
CA ASN A 103 -1.21 -15.16 -15.63
C ASN A 103 -0.71 -13.97 -14.79
N LEU A 104 -1.30 -13.74 -13.62
CA LEU A 104 -0.87 -12.68 -12.72
C LEU A 104 0.54 -12.97 -12.17
N LEU A 105 0.80 -14.20 -11.74
CA LEU A 105 2.12 -14.61 -11.24
C LEU A 105 3.20 -14.51 -12.34
N ASN A 106 2.89 -14.92 -13.57
CA ASN A 106 3.82 -14.79 -14.71
C ASN A 106 4.05 -13.34 -15.17
N ARG A 107 3.16 -12.41 -14.81
CA ARG A 107 3.32 -10.98 -15.15
C ARG A 107 4.20 -10.23 -14.15
N PHE A 108 4.40 -10.79 -12.95
CA PHE A 108 5.12 -10.16 -11.85
C PHE A 108 6.46 -10.84 -11.50
N LEU A 109 6.90 -11.83 -12.28
CA LEU A 109 8.26 -12.34 -12.26
C LEU A 109 8.86 -12.25 -13.67
N PRO A 110 10.12 -11.79 -13.84
CA PRO A 110 10.80 -11.79 -15.13
C PRO A 110 11.10 -13.21 -15.64
#